data_AF-A0A3D0Y0K2-F1
#
_entry.id   AF-A0A3D0Y0K2-F1
#
_cell.length_a   1.000
_cell.length_b   1.000
_cell.length_c   1.000
_cell.angle_alpha   90.00
_cell.angle_beta   90.00
_cell.angle_gamma   90.00
#
_symmetry.space_group_name_H-M   'P 1'
#
loop_
_entity.id
_entity.type
_entity.pdbx_description
1 polymer ?
#
loop_
_entity_poly.entity_id
_entity_poly.type
_entity_poly.pdbx_seq_one_letter_code
_entity_poly.pdbx_strand_id
1 'polypeptide(L)' 'MKINDDIYYIGANDERIDLFEGQYKVQNGMSYNSYLIKDEKNVLFDTVDKSV' A
#
# COMPACT_ATOMS: atom_id res chain seq x y z
N MET A 1 -8.88 5.10 0.64
CA MET A 1 -9.16 5.98 1.81
C MET A 1 -8.65 7.38 1.51
N LYS A 2 -9.42 8.44 1.75
CA LYS A 2 -8.94 9.82 1.55
C LYS A 2 -8.08 10.22 2.76
N ILE A 3 -6.83 10.65 2.51
CA ILE A 3 -5.90 11.10 3.56
C ILE A 3 -6.00 12.61 3.76
N ASN A 4 -6.04 13.36 2.65
CA ASN A 4 -6.26 14.80 2.60
C ASN A 4 -7.04 15.14 1.32
N ASP A 5 -7.30 16.42 1.03
CA ASP A 5 -8.12 16.84 -0.11
C ASP A 5 -7.72 16.22 -1.44
N ASP A 6 -6.41 16.13 -1.69
CA ASP A 6 -5.88 15.64 -2.95
C ASP A 6 -5.03 14.37 -2.83
N ILE A 7 -4.91 13.81 -1.62
CA ILE A 7 -4.09 12.63 -1.34
C ILE A 7 -4.97 11.45 -0.97
N TYR A 8 -4.83 10.37 -1.73
CA TYR A 8 -5.63 9.16 -1.59
C TYR A 8 -4.72 7.98 -1.32
N TYR A 9 -4.97 7.27 -0.22
CA TYR A 9 -4.43 5.94 -0.02
C TYR A 9 -5.14 4.96 -0.96
N ILE A 10 -4.33 4.28 -1.77
CA ILE A 10 -4.71 3.27 -2.76
C ILE A 10 -3.90 1.97 -2.60
N GLY A 11 -3.26 1.80 -1.45
CA GLY A 11 -2.55 0.59 -1.09
C GLY A 11 -3.48 -0.58 -0.77
N ALA A 12 -2.87 -1.70 -0.39
CA ALA A 12 -3.57 -2.94 -0.03
C ALA A 12 -2.96 -3.55 1.24
N ASN A 13 -3.79 -4.30 1.98
CA ASN A 13 -3.36 -5.09 3.12
C ASN A 13 -3.30 -6.56 2.70
N ASP A 14 -2.17 -7.23 2.93
CA ASP A 14 -2.05 -8.68 2.79
C ASP A 14 -2.02 -9.31 4.18
N GLU A 15 -3.15 -9.89 4.60
CA GLU A 15 -3.26 -10.64 5.85
C GLU A 15 -2.85 -12.12 5.68
N ARG A 16 -2.56 -12.56 4.44
CA ARG A 16 -2.22 -13.97 4.12
C ARG A 16 -0.73 -14.25 4.23
N ILE A 17 0.10 -13.22 4.17
CA ILE A 17 1.55 -13.38 4.24
C ILE A 17 1.96 -13.73 5.68
N ASP A 18 2.67 -14.84 5.85
CA ASP A 18 3.17 -15.28 7.16
C ASP A 18 4.56 -14.68 7.49
N LEU A 19 5.38 -14.47 6.45
CA LEU A 19 6.77 -14.03 6.55
C LEU A 19 7.05 -12.87 5.59
N PHE A 20 7.44 -11.72 6.12
CA PHE A 20 8.03 -10.66 5.32
C PHE A 20 9.46 -11.02 4.92
N GLU A 21 9.77 -10.89 3.62
CA GLU A 21 11.04 -11.31 3.00
C GLU A 21 11.46 -12.77 3.30
N GLY A 22 10.50 -13.63 3.62
CA GLY A 22 10.75 -15.03 3.96
C GLY A 22 11.46 -15.24 5.31
N GLN A 23 11.59 -14.20 6.13
CA GLN A 23 12.37 -14.26 7.38
C GLN A 23 11.60 -13.73 8.60
N TYR A 24 10.85 -12.65 8.44
CA TYR A 24 10.25 -11.93 9.57
C TYR A 24 8.78 -12.28 9.72
N LYS A 25 8.39 -12.84 10.87
CA LYS A 25 6.99 -13.15 11.17
C LYS A 25 6.14 -11.88 11.24
N VAL A 26 5.00 -11.90 10.56
CA VAL A 26 4.05 -10.78 10.52
C VAL A 26 2.67 -11.27 10.95
N GLN A 27 2.45 -11.27 12.26
CA GLN A 27 1.27 -11.92 12.88
C GLN A 27 -0.08 -11.38 12.40
N ASN A 28 -0.12 -10.13 11.92
CA ASN A 28 -1.32 -9.46 11.42
C ASN A 28 -1.18 -9.11 9.93
N GLY A 29 -0.28 -9.78 9.21
CA GLY A 29 0.04 -9.45 7.82
C GLY A 29 0.79 -8.14 7.66
N MET A 30 0.72 -7.58 6.45
CA MET A 30 1.47 -6.40 6.02
C MET A 30 0.60 -5.45 5.19
N SER A 31 0.91 -4.15 5.26
CA SER A 31 0.34 -3.14 4.36
C SER A 31 1.34 -2.77 3.26
N TYR A 32 0.91 -2.84 2.01
CA TYR A 32 1.60 -2.26 0.85
C TYR A 32 1.03 -0.86 0.62
N ASN A 33 1.74 0.14 1.11
CA ASN A 33 1.25 1.52 1.07
C ASN A 33 1.57 2.15 -0.28
N SER A 34 0.52 2.59 -0.98
CA SER A 34 0.62 3.36 -2.22
C SER A 34 -0.36 4.52 -2.18
N TYR A 35 0.04 5.65 -2.77
CA TYR A 35 -0.70 6.89 -2.69
C TYR A 35 -0.85 7.53 -4.06
N LEU A 36 -2.06 8.00 -4.35
CA LEU A 36 -2.35 8.83 -5.50
C LEU A 36 -2.49 10.28 -5.04
N ILE A 37 -1.65 11.16 -5.60
CA ILE A 37 -1.76 12.60 -5.43
C ILE A 37 -2.40 13.18 -6.70
N LYS A 38 -3.50 13.91 -6.52
CA LYS A 38 -4.25 14.59 -7.58
C LYS A 38 -3.81 16.05 -7.64
N ASP A 39 -3.41 16.51 -8.82
CA ASP A 39 -3.08 17.92 -9.08
C ASP A 39 -3.23 18.16 -10.59
N GLU A 40 -2.74 19.28 -11.12
CA GLU A 40 -2.59 19.51 -12.57
C GLU A 40 -1.93 18.32 -13.28
N LYS A 41 -0.98 17.66 -12.59
CA LYS A 41 -0.46 16.35 -12.95
C LYS A 41 -0.65 15.38 -11.80
N ASN A 42 -1.20 14.22 -12.11
CA ASN A 42 -1.34 13.15 -11.11
C ASN A 42 0.00 12.45 -10.89
N VAL A 43 0.30 12.13 -9.62
CA VAL A 43 1.51 11.39 -9.24
C VAL A 43 1.10 10.14 -8.45
N LEU A 44 1.70 9.02 -8.82
CA LEU A 44 1.59 7.76 -8.10
C LEU A 44 2.87 7.56 -7.27
N PHE A 45 2.72 7.41 -5.96
CA PHE A 45 3.77 6.99 -5.05
C PHE A 45 3.71 5.49 -4.86
N ASP A 46 4.82 4.84 -5.23
CA ASP A 46 5.05 3.40 -5.16
C ASP A 46 3.94 2.57 -5.83
N THR A 47 3.99 1.26 -5.63
CA THR A 47 3.02 0.31 -6.13
C THR A 47 2.78 -0.77 -5.08
N VAL A 48 1.83 -1.65 -5.33
CA VAL A 48 1.58 -2.82 -4.49
C VAL A 48 2.12 -4.08 -5.15
N ASP A 49 2.29 -5.14 -4.37
CA ASP A 49 2.57 -6.45 -4.94
C ASP A 49 1.39 -6.91 -5.81
N LYS A 50 1.67 -7.64 -6.89
CA LYS A 50 0.64 -8.09 -7.84
C LYS A 50 -0.36 -9.07 -7.22
N SER A 51 0.04 -9.77 -6.17
CA SER A 51 -0.75 -10.83 -5.54
C SER A 51 -1.76 -10.31 -4.51
N VAL A 52 -1.71 -9.02 -4.16
CA VAL A 52 -2.59 -8.37 -3.17
C VAL A 52 -3.83 -7.77 -3.82
#